data_AF-A0A2E5HBS4-F1
#
_entry.id   AF-A0A2E5HBS4-F1
#
_cell.length_a   1.000
_cell.length_b   1.000
_cell.length_c   1.000
_cell.angle_alpha   90.00
_cell.angle_beta   90.00
_cell.angle_gamma   90.00
#
_symmetry.space_group_name_H-M   'P 1'
#
loop_
_entity.id
_entity.type
_entity.pdbx_description
1 polymer ?
#
loop_
_entity_poly.entity_id
_entity_poly.type
_entity_poly.pdbx_seq_one_letter_code
_entity_poly.pdbx_strand_id
1 'polypeptide(L)' 'MKKKFDSNYKGKQIFDLPPDMEGVTRPEKDAKTKKFVFIIRGVGMAPMKLSINAENKTKAMQYAKARWNDCKLELVK' A
#
# COMPACT_ATOMS: atom_id res chain seq x y z
N MET A 1 7.73 -43.27 -20.00
CA MET A 1 6.31 -43.00 -19.69
C MET A 1 6.10 -41.48 -19.60
N LYS A 2 5.24 -40.93 -20.46
CA LYS A 2 4.87 -39.50 -20.53
C LYS A 2 4.04 -39.11 -19.30
N LYS A 3 4.53 -38.22 -18.43
CA LYS A 3 3.68 -37.54 -17.44
C LYS A 3 3.10 -36.28 -18.09
N LYS A 4 1.78 -36.29 -18.25
CA LYS A 4 0.97 -35.18 -18.77
C LYS A 4 1.09 -34.00 -17.82
N PHE A 5 1.35 -32.82 -18.36
CA PHE A 5 1.25 -31.55 -17.64
C PHE A 5 -0.24 -31.18 -17.59
N ASP A 6 -0.81 -31.26 -16.39
CA ASP A 6 -2.21 -30.87 -16.15
C ASP A 6 -2.32 -29.35 -16.04
N SER A 7 -3.22 -28.80 -16.84
CA SER A 7 -3.48 -27.38 -17.03
C SER A 7 -4.30 -26.82 -15.87
N ASN A 8 -3.66 -26.39 -14.77
CA ASN A 8 -4.37 -25.71 -13.68
C ASN A 8 -3.52 -24.78 -12.80
N TYR A 9 -2.63 -23.98 -13.39
CA TYR A 9 -2.03 -22.83 -12.68
C TYR A 9 -3.00 -21.65 -12.62
N LYS A 10 -4.03 -21.79 -11.78
CA LYS A 10 -4.89 -20.68 -11.34
C LYS A 10 -4.50 -20.32 -9.90
N GLY A 11 -3.76 -19.23 -9.76
CA GLY A 11 -3.88 -18.37 -8.58
C GLY A 11 -3.19 -18.77 -7.27
N LYS A 12 -2.05 -19.47 -7.28
CA LYS A 12 -1.20 -19.58 -6.08
C LYS A 12 0.19 -18.98 -6.32
N GLN A 13 0.28 -17.67 -6.20
CA GLN A 13 1.50 -17.05 -5.66
C GLN A 13 1.11 -16.52 -4.29
N ILE A 14 0.98 -17.45 -3.34
CA ILE A 14 1.11 -17.12 -1.93
C ILE A 14 2.58 -16.72 -1.81
N PHE A 15 2.81 -15.42 -1.69
CA PHE A 15 4.12 -14.87 -1.48
C PHE A 15 4.58 -15.34 -0.09
N ASP A 16 5.44 -16.35 -0.05
CA ASP A 16 6.21 -16.71 1.14
C ASP A 16 7.21 -15.58 1.42
N LEU A 17 6.72 -14.47 2.01
CA LEU A 17 7.59 -13.48 2.62
C LEU A 17 7.77 -13.83 4.11
N PRO A 18 8.99 -13.67 4.65
CA PRO A 18 9.23 -13.83 6.07
C PRO A 18 8.35 -12.87 6.89
N PRO A 19 7.97 -13.25 8.12
CA PRO A 19 6.98 -12.56 8.96
C PRO A 19 7.40 -11.15 9.42
N ASP A 20 8.61 -10.68 9.07
CA ASP A 20 9.19 -9.44 9.60
C ASP A 20 8.89 -8.18 8.75
N MET A 21 7.90 -8.23 7.83
CA MET A 21 7.44 -7.06 7.07
C MET A 21 6.08 -6.51 7.54
N GLU A 22 5.74 -6.65 8.81
CA GLU A 22 4.62 -5.91 9.40
C GLU A 22 4.88 -4.40 9.29
N GLY A 23 4.04 -3.71 8.51
CA GLY A 23 4.02 -2.24 8.42
C GLY A 23 4.07 -1.67 7.00
N VAL A 24 4.35 -2.47 5.97
CA VAL A 24 4.28 -2.00 4.58
C VAL A 24 2.95 -2.42 3.98
N THR A 25 1.89 -1.67 4.28
CA THR A 25 0.67 -1.74 3.48
C THR A 25 1.00 -1.36 2.03
N ARG A 26 0.93 -2.35 1.14
CA ARG A 26 1.07 -2.17 -0.31
C ARG A 26 -0.31 -2.21 -0.95
N PRO A 27 -0.55 -1.44 -2.03
CA PRO A 27 -1.75 -1.63 -2.82
C PRO A 27 -1.79 -3.05 -3.39
N GLU A 28 -2.99 -3.61 -3.50
CA GLU A 28 -3.21 -4.95 -4.04
C GLU A 28 -2.66 -5.05 -5.46
N LYS A 29 -2.04 -6.18 -5.78
CA LYS A 29 -1.47 -6.45 -7.10
C LYS A 29 -2.58 -6.34 -8.15
N ASP A 30 -2.33 -5.56 -9.20
CA ASP A 30 -3.25 -5.25 -10.31
C ASP A 30 -4.47 -4.35 -9.96
N ALA A 31 -4.55 -3.83 -8.74
CA ALA A 31 -5.60 -2.87 -8.40
C ALA A 31 -5.36 -1.51 -9.09
N LYS A 32 -6.43 -0.94 -9.67
CA LYS A 32 -6.38 0.42 -10.25
C LYS A 32 -6.19 1.44 -9.12
N THR A 33 -4.95 1.82 -8.88
CA THR A 33 -4.62 2.85 -7.89
C THR A 33 -4.80 4.25 -8.46
N LYS A 34 -5.27 5.18 -7.62
CA LYS A 34 -5.29 6.62 -7.87
C LYS A 34 -4.26 7.30 -6.99
N LYS A 35 -3.70 8.40 -7.48
CA LYS A 35 -2.77 9.25 -6.73
C LYS A 35 -3.56 10.15 -5.78
N PHE A 36 -3.27 10.05 -4.49
CA PHE A 36 -3.80 10.89 -3.42
C PHE A 36 -2.68 11.73 -2.85
N VAL A 37 -2.90 13.04 -2.70
CA VAL A 37 -1.90 13.96 -2.13
C VAL A 37 -2.34 14.37 -0.74
N PHE A 38 -1.44 14.24 0.22
CA PHE A 38 -1.61 14.63 1.61
C PHE A 38 -0.63 15.74 1.97
N ILE A 39 -1.03 16.63 2.86
CA ILE A 39 -0.13 17.50 3.60
C ILE A 39 0.11 16.84 4.95
N ILE A 40 1.38 16.62 5.26
CA ILE A 40 1.85 16.04 6.51
C ILE A 40 2.45 17.14 7.35
N ARG A 41 2.02 17.26 8.60
CA ARG A 41 2.59 18.16 9.60
C ARG A 41 3.13 17.33 10.76
N GLY A 42 4.45 17.21 10.81
CA GLY A 42 5.16 16.65 11.97
C GLY A 42 5.38 17.72 13.04
N VAL A 43 5.56 17.30 14.30
CA VAL A 43 5.87 18.21 15.40
C VAL A 43 7.25 18.85 15.16
N GLY A 44 7.31 20.17 15.12
CA GLY A 44 8.56 20.92 14.88
C GLY A 44 9.09 20.89 13.45
N MET A 45 8.35 20.31 12.49
CA MET A 45 8.74 20.24 11.09
C MET A 45 7.86 21.12 10.19
N ALA A 46 8.45 21.62 9.10
CA ALA A 46 7.68 22.32 8.08
C ALA A 46 6.68 21.35 7.40
N PRO A 47 5.48 21.83 6.99
CA PRO A 47 4.51 21.00 6.28
C PRO A 47 5.08 20.43 4.99
N MET A 48 4.90 19.13 4.75
CA MET A 48 5.36 18.44 3.56
C MET A 48 4.19 17.88 2.75
N LYS A 49 4.30 17.91 1.41
CA LYS A 49 3.36 17.22 0.52
C LYS A 49 3.81 15.78 0.29
N LEU A 50 2.94 14.82 0.59
CA LEU A 50 3.14 13.41 0.31
C LEU A 50 2.15 12.94 -0.75
N SER A 51 2.62 12.21 -1.77
CA SER A 51 1.73 11.51 -2.70
C SER A 51 1.73 10.01 -2.45
N ILE A 52 0.54 9.43 -2.27
CA ILE A 52 0.31 7.99 -2.08
C ILE A 52 -0.57 7.47 -3.20
N ASN A 53 -0.20 6.33 -3.78
CA ASN A 53 -1.07 5.60 -4.69
C ASN A 53 -1.87 4.56 -3.90
N ALA A 54 -3.19 4.62 -4.01
CA ALA A 54 -4.08 3.66 -3.35
C ALA A 54 -5.34 3.41 -4.18
N GLU A 55 -6.06 2.34 -3.88
CA GLU A 55 -7.28 1.93 -4.56
C GLU A 55 -8.43 2.91 -4.29
N ASN A 56 -8.51 3.38 -3.04
CA ASN A 56 -9.51 4.32 -2.58
C ASN A 56 -8.94 5.25 -1.50
N LYS A 57 -9.69 6.32 -1.17
CA LYS A 57 -9.30 7.32 -0.17
C LYS A 57 -9.08 6.72 1.22
N THR A 58 -9.86 5.71 1.60
CA THR A 58 -9.77 5.03 2.89
C THR A 58 -8.44 4.29 3.03
N LYS A 59 -8.06 3.51 2.01
CA LYS A 59 -6.77 2.81 1.92
C LYS A 59 -5.61 3.81 1.87
N ALA A 60 -5.73 4.89 1.10
CA ALA A 60 -4.73 5.95 1.06
C ALA A 60 -4.45 6.52 2.47
N MET A 61 -5.51 6.76 3.25
CA MET A 61 -5.38 7.26 4.62
C MET A 61 -4.84 6.21 5.59
N GLN A 62 -5.19 4.93 5.42
CA GLN A 62 -4.59 3.83 6.19
C GLN A 62 -3.09 3.74 5.93
N TYR A 63 -2.66 3.80 4.67
CA TYR A 63 -1.24 3.73 4.28
C TYR A 63 -0.48 4.95 4.81
N ALA A 64 -1.10 6.14 4.74
CA ALA A 64 -0.52 7.36 5.29
C ALA A 64 -0.35 7.28 6.81
N LYS A 65 -1.35 6.79 7.55
CA LYS A 65 -1.29 6.64 9.00
C LYS A 65 -0.28 5.58 9.44
N ALA A 66 -0.23 4.44 8.74
CA ALA A 66 0.71 3.38 9.05
C ALA A 66 2.18 3.85 8.98
N ARG A 67 2.47 4.79 8.07
CA ARG A 67 3.83 5.27 7.82
C ARG A 67 4.16 6.60 8.50
N TRP A 68 3.16 7.42 8.86
CA TRP A 68 3.30 8.70 9.55
C TRP A 68 2.29 8.82 10.69
N ASN A 69 2.35 7.87 11.64
CA ASN A 69 1.38 7.77 12.73
C ASN A 69 1.37 9.00 13.65
N ASP A 70 2.53 9.61 13.87
CA ASP A 70 2.70 10.75 14.78
C ASP A 70 2.49 12.11 14.09
N CYS A 71 2.05 12.12 12.84
CA CYS A 71 1.86 13.33 12.06
C CYS A 71 0.39 13.65 11.82
N LYS A 72 0.05 14.94 11.77
CA LYS A 72 -1.27 15.37 11.30
C LYS A 72 -1.33 15.26 9.78
N LEU A 73 -2.25 14.44 9.29
CA LEU A 73 -2.46 14.18 7.87
C LEU A 73 -3.69 14.93 7.36
N GLU A 74 -3.51 15.79 6.37
CA GLU A 74 -4.60 16.55 5.71
C GLU A 74 -4.65 16.15 4.23
N LEU A 75 -5.75 15.57 3.75
CA LEU A 75 -5.90 15.22 2.33
C LEU A 75 -6.12 16.50 1.51
N VAL A 76 -5.29 16.71 0.49
CA VAL A 76 -5.47 17.76 -0.52
C VAL A 76 -6.47 17.23 -1.56
N LYS A 77 -7.57 17.97 -1.73
CA LYS A 77 -8.69 17.60 -2.61
C LYS A 77 -8.35 17.83 -4.07
#